data_AF-A0A150XUU9-F1
#
_entry.id   AF-A0A150XUU9-F1
#
_cell.length_a   1.000
_cell.length_b   1.000
_cell.length_c   1.000
_cell.angle_alpha   90.00
_cell.angle_beta   90.00
_cell.angle_gamma   90.00
#
_symmetry.space_group_name_H-M   'P 1'
#
loop_
_entity.id
_entity.type
_entity.pdbx_description
1 polymer ?
#
loop_
_entity_poly.entity_id
_entity_poly.type
_entity_poly.pdbx_seq_one_letter_code
_entity_poly.pdbx_strand_id
1 'polypeptide(L)'
;MIGKLHYFVTSNLYAYVNQLWPFNQTHRVMKTKSIIASFIVLILFASCDRPGCENTNSIFDLNGLETTVYKQELVKEMDRAGRENLTYWLSDYTEQNGQEFITVNIQGDGLCAKGLLQVNDWTNIEGIKKTKGVSYIGAELKGLTFDIITTGESIDFIYKNIESIVD
;
A
#
# COMPACT_ATOMS: atom_id res chain seq x y z
N MET A 1 7.57 57.87 -40.92
CA MET A 1 7.37 59.24 -41.46
C MET A 1 5.99 59.31 -42.08
N ILE A 2 5.18 60.27 -41.61
CA ILE A 2 4.04 60.91 -42.32
C ILE A 2 2.84 59.98 -42.58
N GLY A 3 1.59 60.29 -42.21
CA GLY A 3 1.01 61.51 -41.65
C GLY A 3 -0.49 61.30 -41.43
N LYS A 4 -1.01 62.11 -40.51
CA LYS A 4 -2.41 62.31 -40.07
C LYS A 4 -3.37 62.64 -41.23
N LEU A 5 -4.68 62.41 -41.02
CA LEU A 5 -5.73 63.42 -40.76
C LEU A 5 -7.10 62.67 -40.61
N HIS A 6 -7.83 62.72 -39.48
CA HIS A 6 -8.75 63.78 -39.00
C HIS A 6 -10.03 63.94 -39.87
N TYR A 7 -11.27 64.20 -39.43
CA TYR A 7 -11.93 64.93 -38.32
C TYR A 7 -13.38 64.33 -38.17
N PHE A 8 -13.94 64.06 -36.96
CA PHE A 8 -14.85 64.89 -36.10
C PHE A 8 -16.35 64.89 -36.50
N VAL A 9 -17.26 64.42 -35.60
CA VAL A 9 -18.10 65.16 -34.61
C VAL A 9 -19.52 65.38 -35.15
N THR A 10 -20.60 65.00 -34.45
CA THR A 10 -21.31 65.68 -33.33
C THR A 10 -22.16 64.66 -32.55
N SER A 11 -22.13 64.59 -31.21
CA SER A 11 -23.11 65.19 -30.25
C SER A 11 -24.59 65.07 -30.69
N ASN A 12 -25.61 64.71 -29.88
CA ASN A 12 -25.94 65.07 -28.50
C ASN A 12 -27.27 64.32 -28.15
N LEU A 13 -27.46 63.76 -26.94
CA LEU A 13 -28.32 64.25 -25.84
C LEU A 13 -29.77 63.69 -25.77
N TYR A 14 -30.13 63.14 -24.58
CA TYR A 14 -31.48 62.88 -24.01
C TYR A 14 -32.38 61.85 -24.74
N ALA A 15 -33.25 61.02 -24.12
CA ALA A 15 -33.97 61.12 -22.85
C ALA A 15 -34.56 59.75 -22.40
N TYR A 16 -34.78 59.63 -21.09
CA TYR A 16 -36.01 59.15 -20.42
C TYR A 16 -36.45 57.66 -20.40
N VAL A 17 -36.38 57.12 -19.16
CA VAL A 17 -37.48 56.57 -18.33
C VAL A 17 -37.96 55.11 -18.48
N ASN A 18 -37.64 54.37 -17.39
CA ASN A 18 -38.37 53.33 -16.66
C ASN A 18 -39.74 52.86 -17.20
N GLN A 19 -39.89 51.53 -17.34
CA GLN A 19 -41.12 50.81 -16.98
C GLN A 19 -40.82 49.31 -16.77
N LEU A 20 -40.77 48.86 -15.51
CA LEU A 20 -41.76 47.99 -14.84
C LEU A 20 -41.69 46.50 -15.23
N TRP A 21 -41.25 45.71 -14.24
CA TRP A 21 -41.37 44.24 -14.03
C TRP A 21 -42.75 43.65 -14.42
N PRO A 22 -42.94 42.30 -14.56
CA PRO A 22 -42.26 41.22 -13.84
C PRO A 22 -42.03 39.91 -14.65
N PHE A 23 -41.67 38.84 -13.93
CA PHE A 23 -41.77 37.42 -14.32
C PHE A 23 -40.68 36.85 -15.25
N ASN A 24 -39.73 36.11 -14.69
CA ASN A 24 -39.90 34.66 -14.59
C ASN A 24 -38.74 34.07 -13.76
N GLN A 25 -39.02 33.61 -12.53
CA GLN A 25 -38.07 32.76 -11.82
C GLN A 25 -38.03 31.42 -12.54
N THR A 26 -37.01 31.22 -13.39
CA THR A 26 -36.64 29.87 -13.80
C THR A 26 -36.07 29.17 -12.58
N HIS A 27 -36.93 28.38 -11.94
CA HIS A 27 -36.57 27.38 -10.95
C HIS A 27 -35.54 26.46 -11.62
N ARG A 28 -34.24 26.77 -11.44
CA ARG A 28 -33.15 25.92 -11.90
C ARG A 28 -33.11 24.73 -10.95
N VAL A 29 -33.96 23.74 -11.24
CA VAL A 29 -33.93 22.42 -10.62
C VAL A 29 -32.52 21.88 -10.85
N MET A 30 -31.65 22.01 -9.84
CA MET A 30 -30.37 21.33 -9.82
C MET A 30 -30.69 19.83 -9.88
N LYS A 31 -30.40 19.24 -11.04
CA LYS A 31 -30.57 17.81 -11.30
C LYS A 31 -29.74 17.04 -10.29
N THR A 32 -30.39 16.48 -9.29
CA THR A 32 -29.88 15.58 -8.23
C THR A 32 -29.41 14.21 -8.75
N LYS A 33 -28.86 14.15 -9.97
CA LYS A 33 -28.29 12.93 -10.56
C LYS A 33 -26.77 12.80 -10.39
N SER A 34 -26.12 13.77 -9.75
CA SER A 34 -24.64 13.85 -9.67
C SER A 34 -24.03 13.48 -8.31
N ILE A 35 -24.84 13.06 -7.32
CA ILE A 35 -24.33 12.73 -5.97
C ILE A 35 -24.07 11.21 -5.82
N ILE A 36 -24.80 10.37 -6.56
CA ILE A 36 -24.70 8.89 -6.45
C ILE A 36 -23.37 8.36 -7.03
N ALA A 37 -22.82 9.02 -8.05
CA ALA A 37 -21.55 8.62 -8.67
C ALA A 37 -20.34 8.75 -7.71
N SER A 38 -20.44 9.59 -6.67
CA SER A 38 -19.36 9.80 -5.71
C SER A 38 -19.23 8.69 -4.67
N PHE A 39 -20.32 7.97 -4.36
CA PHE A 39 -20.30 6.91 -3.33
C PHE A 39 -19.72 5.58 -3.87
N ILE A 40 -19.81 5.32 -5.18
CA ILE A 40 -19.32 4.08 -5.80
C ILE A 40 -17.79 4.06 -5.90
N VAL A 41 -17.15 5.23 -6.04
CA VAL A 41 -15.68 5.34 -6.11
C VAL A 41 -15.01 5.03 -4.76
N LEU A 42 -15.70 5.23 -3.64
CA LEU A 42 -15.11 5.02 -2.30
C LEU A 42 -15.00 3.54 -1.89
N ILE A 43 -15.76 2.64 -2.50
CA ILE A 43 -15.79 1.21 -2.12
C ILE A 43 -14.64 0.43 -2.80
N LEU A 44 -13.97 1.01 -3.80
CA LEU A 44 -12.96 0.32 -4.62
C LEU A 44 -11.55 0.26 -4.01
N PHE A 45 -11.34 0.78 -2.80
CA PHE A 45 -10.02 0.77 -2.14
C PHE A 45 -10.00 -0.01 -0.81
N ALA A 46 -10.99 -0.88 -0.56
CA ALA A 46 -10.87 -1.86 0.49
C ALA A 46 -9.84 -2.93 0.05
N SER A 47 -8.56 -2.57 0.08
CA SER A 47 -7.46 -3.53 -0.03
C SER A 47 -7.53 -4.43 1.19
N CYS A 48 -7.44 -5.74 0.99
CA CYS A 48 -7.24 -6.69 2.07
C CYS A 48 -5.81 -6.46 2.60
N ASP A 49 -5.70 -5.69 3.68
CA ASP A 49 -4.44 -5.55 4.42
C ASP A 49 -4.47 -6.48 5.64
N ARG A 50 -3.28 -6.84 6.12
CA ARG A 50 -3.11 -7.67 7.31
C ARG A 50 -3.77 -7.00 8.53
N PRO A 51 -4.21 -7.78 9.54
CA PRO A 51 -4.59 -7.21 10.82
C PRO A 51 -3.47 -6.33 11.39
N GLY A 52 -3.85 -5.21 12.02
CA GLY A 52 -2.89 -4.37 12.72
C GLY A 52 -2.26 -5.13 13.89
N CYS A 53 -0.95 -5.03 14.04
CA CYS A 53 -0.21 -5.50 15.20
C CYS A 53 0.84 -4.48 15.61
N GLU A 54 1.19 -4.49 16.89
CA GLU A 54 2.24 -3.63 17.45
C GLU A 54 3.34 -4.50 18.04
N ASN A 55 4.59 -4.16 17.73
CA ASN A 55 5.75 -4.79 18.33
C ASN A 55 5.94 -4.25 19.77
N THR A 56 6.10 -5.14 20.75
CA THR A 56 6.44 -4.78 22.13
C THR A 56 7.88 -5.14 22.50
N ASN A 57 8.61 -5.80 21.60
CA ASN A 57 9.98 -6.25 21.83
C ASN A 57 10.99 -5.28 21.24
N SER A 58 11.69 -4.53 22.10
CA SER A 58 12.66 -3.52 21.69
C SER A 58 13.84 -4.09 20.90
N ILE A 59 14.13 -5.40 20.99
CA ILE A 59 15.19 -6.03 20.18
C ILE A 59 14.88 -5.87 18.69
N PHE A 60 13.61 -6.00 18.29
CA PHE A 60 13.22 -5.86 16.88
C PHE A 60 13.28 -4.42 16.38
N ASP A 61 13.20 -3.43 17.26
CA ASP A 61 13.30 -2.01 16.89
C ASP A 61 14.75 -1.51 16.86
N LEU A 62 15.61 -2.08 17.71
CA LEU A 62 17.00 -1.67 17.89
C LEU A 62 17.98 -2.38 16.95
N ASN A 63 17.54 -3.43 16.25
CA ASN A 63 18.39 -4.26 15.42
C ASN A 63 17.79 -4.46 14.02
N GLY A 64 18.66 -4.55 13.00
CA GLY A 64 18.22 -4.87 11.65
C GLY A 64 17.91 -6.35 11.47
N LEU A 65 17.05 -6.68 10.50
CA LEU A 65 16.59 -8.05 10.19
C LEU A 65 17.74 -9.04 9.92
N GLU A 66 18.86 -8.53 9.40
CA GLU A 66 20.03 -9.33 9.05
C GLU A 66 20.92 -9.69 10.25
N THR A 67 20.78 -8.97 11.36
CA THR A 67 21.67 -9.13 12.50
C THR A 67 21.38 -10.44 13.24
N THR A 68 22.45 -11.11 13.71
CA THR A 68 22.32 -12.32 14.54
C THR A 68 21.41 -12.11 15.75
N VAL A 69 21.52 -10.95 16.42
CA VAL A 69 20.70 -10.62 17.60
C VAL A 69 19.21 -10.62 17.26
N TYR A 70 18.83 -9.97 16.16
CA TYR A 70 17.44 -9.96 15.68
C TYR A 70 16.97 -11.37 15.38
N LYS A 71 17.74 -12.12 14.59
CA LYS A 71 17.34 -13.46 14.14
C LYS A 71 17.23 -14.44 15.31
N GLN A 72 18.13 -14.39 16.28
CA GLN A 72 18.06 -15.20 17.51
C GLN A 72 16.80 -14.90 18.32
N GLU A 73 16.48 -13.63 18.52
CA GLU A 73 15.26 -13.25 19.24
C GLU A 73 14.01 -13.64 18.47
N LEU A 74 14.02 -13.52 17.14
CA LEU A 74 12.90 -13.95 16.30
C LEU A 74 12.64 -15.45 16.47
N VAL A 75 13.68 -16.30 16.41
CA VAL A 75 13.52 -17.75 16.66
C VAL A 75 12.93 -18.02 18.04
N LYS A 76 13.45 -17.35 19.07
CA LYS A 76 12.96 -17.50 20.45
C LYS A 76 11.48 -17.12 20.58
N GLU A 77 11.07 -15.99 20.01
CA GLU A 77 9.67 -15.54 20.10
C GLU A 77 8.73 -16.39 19.24
N MET A 78 9.19 -16.89 18.09
CA MET A 78 8.45 -17.84 17.29
C MET A 78 8.21 -19.16 18.03
N ASP A 79 9.22 -19.66 18.74
CA ASP A 79 9.11 -20.88 19.55
C ASP A 79 8.22 -20.66 20.77
N ARG A 80 8.26 -19.46 21.38
CA ARG A 80 7.36 -19.07 22.48
C ARG A 80 5.90 -19.06 22.05
N ALA A 81 5.60 -18.46 20.89
CA ALA A 81 4.26 -18.34 20.34
C ALA A 81 3.69 -19.67 19.81
N GLY A 82 4.57 -20.63 19.49
CA GLY A 82 4.23 -21.83 18.73
C GLY A 82 4.13 -21.50 17.25
N ARG A 83 5.01 -22.11 16.43
CA ARG A 83 5.17 -21.75 15.02
C ARG A 83 3.92 -21.97 14.18
N GLU A 84 3.10 -22.93 14.58
CA GLU A 84 1.80 -23.25 14.00
C GLU A 84 0.71 -22.21 14.28
N ASN A 85 0.92 -21.35 15.28
CA ASN A 85 0.00 -20.25 15.64
C ASN A 85 0.36 -18.93 14.94
N LEU A 86 1.38 -18.95 14.09
CA LEU A 86 1.86 -17.77 13.38
C LEU A 86 1.24 -17.67 12.00
N THR A 87 0.96 -16.44 11.60
CA THR A 87 0.49 -16.09 10.27
C THR A 87 1.53 -15.18 9.61
N TYR A 88 1.66 -15.35 8.30
CA TYR A 88 2.72 -14.73 7.50
C TYR A 88 2.10 -13.93 6.36
N TRP A 89 2.54 -12.69 6.19
CA TRP A 89 2.08 -11.84 5.10
C TRP A 89 3.28 -11.30 4.34
N LEU A 90 3.25 -11.34 3.01
CA LEU A 90 4.31 -10.77 2.20
C LEU A 90 4.38 -9.26 2.43
N SER A 91 5.57 -8.76 2.78
CA SER A 91 5.83 -7.34 3.00
C SER A 91 6.69 -6.72 1.91
N ASP A 92 7.64 -7.46 1.36
CA ASP A 92 8.59 -6.94 0.38
C ASP A 92 9.29 -8.05 -0.40
N TYR A 93 9.87 -7.70 -1.54
CA TYR A 93 10.78 -8.51 -2.33
C TYR A 93 12.09 -7.72 -2.54
N THR A 94 13.24 -8.34 -2.25
CA THR A 94 14.53 -7.70 -2.49
C THR A 94 15.51 -8.65 -3.16
N GLU A 95 16.46 -8.09 -3.90
CA GLU A 95 17.56 -8.82 -4.52
C GLU A 95 18.87 -8.15 -4.10
N GLN A 96 19.78 -8.92 -3.51
CA GLN A 96 21.05 -8.43 -2.99
C GLN A 96 22.15 -9.44 -3.32
N ASN A 97 23.23 -8.97 -3.96
CA ASN A 97 24.38 -9.82 -4.32
C ASN A 97 24.01 -11.08 -5.14
N GLY A 98 22.98 -10.99 -5.98
CA GLY A 98 22.48 -12.12 -6.78
C GLY A 98 21.68 -13.15 -5.99
N GLN A 99 21.36 -12.86 -4.72
CA GLN A 99 20.44 -13.64 -3.90
C GLN A 99 19.09 -12.91 -3.83
N GLU A 100 18.00 -13.67 -3.85
CA GLU A 100 16.65 -13.14 -3.82
C GLU A 100 16.00 -13.45 -2.46
N PHE A 101 15.29 -12.48 -1.92
CA PHE A 101 14.67 -12.55 -0.61
C PHE A 101 13.24 -12.04 -0.65
N ILE A 102 12.40 -12.64 0.20
CA ILE A 102 11.10 -12.08 0.55
C ILE A 102 11.13 -11.65 2.01
N THR A 103 10.60 -10.46 2.30
CA THR A 103 10.32 -10.03 3.67
C THR A 103 8.88 -10.39 3.99
N VAL A 104 8.65 -11.03 5.13
CA VAL A 104 7.33 -11.39 5.63
C VAL A 104 7.04 -10.70 6.95
N ASN A 105 5.83 -10.18 7.13
CA ASN A 105 5.33 -9.85 8.47
C ASN A 105 4.91 -11.15 9.16
N ILE A 106 5.35 -11.35 10.39
CA ILE A 106 5.06 -12.52 11.22
C ILE A 106 4.21 -12.06 12.39
N GLN A 107 3.01 -12.60 12.53
CA GLN A 107 2.10 -12.24 13.63
C GLN A 107 1.46 -13.47 14.26
N GLY A 108 1.24 -13.42 15.57
CA GLY A 108 0.53 -14.47 16.32
C GLY A 108 0.99 -14.51 17.78
N ASP A 109 0.08 -14.80 18.70
CA ASP A 109 0.36 -14.90 20.15
C ASP A 109 1.28 -13.79 20.73
N GLY A 110 0.96 -12.54 20.38
CA GLY A 110 1.72 -11.35 20.81
C GLY A 110 3.04 -11.10 20.07
N LEU A 111 3.47 -11.98 19.16
CA LEU A 111 4.55 -11.69 18.23
C LEU A 111 4.04 -10.76 17.11
N CYS A 112 4.79 -9.70 16.84
CA CYS A 112 4.61 -8.79 15.71
C CYS A 112 6.00 -8.38 15.22
N ALA A 113 6.53 -9.08 14.22
CA ALA A 113 7.90 -8.90 13.73
C ALA A 113 7.98 -9.08 12.22
N LYS A 114 9.18 -8.92 11.65
CA LYS A 114 9.45 -9.22 10.25
C LYS A 114 10.48 -10.34 10.14
N GLY A 115 10.30 -11.25 9.20
CA GLY A 115 11.30 -12.24 8.81
C GLY A 115 11.83 -11.93 7.42
N LEU A 116 13.12 -12.14 7.20
CA LEU A 116 13.72 -12.12 5.87
C LEU A 116 14.06 -13.54 5.46
N LEU A 117 13.40 -14.03 4.42
CA LEU A 117 13.56 -15.39 3.91
C LEU A 117 14.33 -15.36 2.58
N GLN A 118 15.43 -16.09 2.51
CA GLN A 118 16.12 -16.33 1.25
C GLN A 118 15.32 -17.35 0.43
N VAL A 119 15.15 -17.06 -0.87
CA VAL A 119 14.40 -17.91 -1.79
C VAL A 119 15.35 -18.50 -2.83
N ASN A 120 15.64 -19.78 -2.69
CA ASN A 120 16.48 -20.52 -3.64
C ASN A 120 15.66 -21.28 -4.70
N ASP A 121 14.40 -21.59 -4.38
CA ASP A 121 13.44 -22.24 -5.26
C ASP A 121 12.14 -21.45 -5.20
N TRP A 122 11.64 -21.05 -6.36
CA TRP A 122 10.44 -20.23 -6.51
C TRP A 122 9.17 -21.05 -6.76
N THR A 123 9.27 -22.37 -6.69
CA THR A 123 8.11 -23.26 -6.82
C THR A 123 6.99 -22.83 -5.87
N ASN A 124 5.78 -22.71 -6.41
CA ASN A 124 4.54 -22.25 -5.76
C ASN A 124 4.44 -20.75 -5.45
N ILE A 125 5.50 -19.97 -5.70
CA ILE A 125 5.53 -18.50 -5.51
C ILE A 125 6.13 -17.76 -6.71
N GLU A 126 6.10 -18.35 -7.90
CA GLU A 126 6.69 -17.79 -9.11
C GLU A 126 6.06 -16.43 -9.48
N GLY A 127 4.79 -16.26 -9.13
CA GLY A 127 4.07 -14.99 -9.25
C GLY A 127 4.79 -13.86 -8.52
N ILE A 128 5.20 -14.10 -7.27
CA ILE A 128 5.91 -13.11 -6.43
C ILE A 128 7.19 -12.66 -7.12
N LYS A 129 8.00 -13.60 -7.64
CA LYS A 129 9.22 -13.27 -8.41
C LYS A 129 8.90 -12.46 -9.66
N LYS A 130 7.93 -12.93 -10.46
CA LYS A 130 7.56 -12.30 -11.74
C LYS A 130 7.13 -10.85 -11.55
N THR A 131 6.45 -10.54 -10.45
CA THR A 131 5.96 -9.20 -10.13
C THR A 131 6.88 -8.42 -9.20
N LYS A 132 8.03 -9.00 -8.80
CA LYS A 132 8.93 -8.45 -7.77
C LYS A 132 8.18 -8.03 -6.51
N GLY A 133 7.29 -8.91 -6.03
CA GLY A 133 6.46 -8.68 -4.85
C GLY A 133 5.28 -7.72 -5.03
N VAL A 134 5.30 -6.79 -5.99
CA VAL A 134 4.35 -5.67 -6.10
C VAL A 134 2.88 -6.10 -6.07
N SER A 135 2.53 -7.18 -6.78
CA SER A 135 1.15 -7.66 -6.87
C SER A 135 0.68 -8.50 -5.69
N TYR A 136 1.55 -8.79 -4.73
CA TYR A 136 1.27 -9.70 -3.62
C TYR A 136 1.59 -9.07 -2.25
N ILE A 137 1.94 -7.77 -2.20
CA ILE A 137 2.20 -7.10 -0.93
C ILE A 137 0.93 -7.08 -0.11
N GLY A 138 1.01 -7.55 1.14
CA GLY A 138 -0.14 -7.72 2.03
C GLY A 138 -0.81 -9.09 1.91
N ALA A 139 -0.48 -9.89 0.90
CA ALA A 139 -1.05 -11.22 0.73
C ALA A 139 -0.58 -12.17 1.83
N GLU A 140 -1.50 -12.97 2.36
CA GLU A 140 -1.21 -14.02 3.34
C GLU A 140 -0.56 -15.22 2.65
N LEU A 141 0.56 -15.69 3.19
CA LEU A 141 1.28 -16.88 2.74
C LEU A 141 0.87 -18.08 3.61
N LYS A 142 -0.24 -18.72 3.24
CA LYS A 142 -0.81 -19.83 4.03
C LYS A 142 0.07 -21.06 3.95
N GLY A 143 0.29 -21.68 5.11
CA GLY A 143 1.15 -22.87 5.23
C GLY A 143 2.60 -22.60 4.86
N LEU A 144 3.08 -21.36 5.04
CA LEU A 144 4.47 -21.02 4.82
C LEU A 144 5.38 -21.87 5.71
N THR A 145 6.35 -22.54 5.08
CA THR A 145 7.39 -23.33 5.72
C THR A 145 8.76 -22.85 5.25
N PHE A 146 9.72 -22.89 6.15
CA PHE A 146 11.10 -22.52 5.90
C PHE A 146 12.04 -23.26 6.84
N ASP A 147 13.28 -23.46 6.40
CA ASP A 147 14.35 -23.97 7.25
C ASP A 147 14.99 -22.83 8.04
N ILE A 148 15.43 -23.16 9.25
CA ILE A 148 16.31 -22.30 10.06
C ILE A 148 17.68 -22.97 10.06
N ILE A 149 18.63 -22.38 9.36
CA ILE A 149 20.00 -22.90 9.27
C ILE A 149 20.87 -22.10 10.22
N THR A 150 21.49 -22.79 11.18
CA THR A 150 22.44 -22.18 12.11
C THR A 150 23.86 -22.62 11.76
N THR A 151 24.71 -21.66 11.39
CA THR A 151 26.12 -21.90 11.09
C THR A 151 26.98 -21.04 12.00
N GLY A 152 27.44 -21.62 13.12
CA GLY A 152 28.12 -20.87 14.17
C GLY A 152 27.17 -19.86 14.82
N GLU A 153 27.47 -18.57 14.69
CA GLU A 153 26.64 -17.46 15.17
C GLU A 153 25.68 -16.92 14.10
N SER A 154 25.76 -17.39 12.85
CA SER A 154 24.84 -16.98 11.79
C SER A 154 23.56 -17.81 11.86
N ILE A 155 22.42 -17.15 11.65
CA ILE A 155 21.12 -17.77 11.45
C ILE A 155 20.60 -17.30 10.10
N ASP A 156 20.13 -18.23 9.29
CA ASP A 156 19.52 -17.93 8.00
C ASP A 156 18.17 -18.65 7.88
N PHE A 157 17.21 -17.95 7.31
CA PHE A 157 15.87 -18.47 7.07
C PHE A 157 15.71 -18.75 5.57
N ILE A 158 15.51 -20.01 5.22
CA ILE A 158 15.45 -20.44 3.81
C ILE A 158 14.04 -20.89 3.49
N TYR A 159 13.37 -20.17 2.59
CA TYR A 159 12.05 -20.55 2.09
C TYR A 159 12.03 -22.01 1.60
N LYS A 160 10.96 -22.72 1.92
CA LYS A 160 10.70 -24.08 1.42
C LYS A 160 9.46 -24.17 0.57
N ASN A 161 8.32 -23.82 1.16
CA ASN A 161 7.05 -24.04 0.52
C ASN A 161 5.95 -23.16 1.13
N ILE A 162 4.86 -22.99 0.38
CA ILE A 162 3.56 -22.55 0.88
C ILE A 162 2.48 -23.51 0.39
N GLU A 163 1.33 -23.49 1.05
CA GLU A 163 0.13 -24.19 0.56
C GLU A 163 -0.64 -23.32 -0.44
N SER A 164 -0.79 -22.02 -0.14
CA SER A 164 -1.51 -21.08 -1.00
C SER A 164 -1.18 -19.62 -0.65
N ILE A 165 -1.49 -18.72 -1.59
CA ILE A 165 -1.47 -17.27 -1.39
C ILE A 165 -2.92 -16.78 -1.31
N VAL A 166 -3.24 -15.96 -0.31
CA VAL A 166 -4.54 -15.28 -0.18
C VAL A 166 -4.32 -13.78 -0.31
N ASP A 167 -4.85 -13.21 -1.39
CA ASP A 167 -4.76 -11.80 -1.80
C ASP A 167 -6.18 -11.26 -2.06
#